data_AF-A0A9P6WU83-F1
#
_entry.id   AF-A0A9P6WU83-F1
#
_cell.length_a   1.000
_cell.length_b   1.000
_cell.length_c   1.000
_cell.angle_alpha   90.00
_cell.angle_beta   90.00
_cell.angle_gamma   90.00
#
_symmetry.space_group_name_H-M   'P 1'
#
loop_
_entity.id
_entity.type
_entity.pdbx_description
1 polymer ?
#
loop_
_entity_poly.entity_id
_entity_poly.type
_entity_poly.pdbx_seq_one_letter_code
_entity_poly.pdbx_strand_id
1 'polypeptide(L)'
;MPVLSVVSVPPLNVPSFEEINSAAFQGTIEPVERVLKDAKIDKKKVDEIVLVGGSTRIPKIQSLLQDVFDGKELNKSINPDEAVAYGAAVQAAVLTNQAGNEKTQDLLLWYHGCCRSP
;
A
#
# COMPACT_ATOMS: atom_id res chain seq x y z
N MET A 1 -40.08 9.15 -33.48
CA MET A 1 -40.10 8.21 -32.33
C MET A 1 -38.73 8.25 -31.68
N PRO A 2 -38.59 8.61 -30.39
CA PRO A 2 -37.29 8.59 -29.74
C PRO A 2 -36.94 7.14 -29.38
N VAL A 3 -35.79 6.67 -29.87
CA VAL A 3 -35.26 5.35 -29.54
C VAL A 3 -34.53 5.48 -28.21
N LEU A 4 -35.12 4.93 -27.14
CA LEU A 4 -34.43 4.81 -25.86
C LEU A 4 -33.47 3.62 -25.98
N SER A 5 -32.23 3.88 -26.39
CA SER A 5 -31.16 2.88 -26.30
C SER A 5 -30.83 2.69 -24.83
N VAL A 6 -31.50 1.73 -24.19
CA VAL A 6 -31.13 1.25 -22.87
C VAL A 6 -29.79 0.54 -23.06
N VAL A 7 -28.68 1.22 -22.73
CA VAL A 7 -27.37 0.59 -22.70
C VAL A 7 -27.41 -0.44 -21.58
N SER A 8 -27.62 -1.70 -21.95
CA SER A 8 -27.53 -2.82 -21.02
C SER A 8 -26.07 -2.93 -20.60
N VAL A 9 -25.75 -2.42 -19.41
CA VAL A 9 -24.41 -2.59 -18.83
C VAL A 9 -24.31 -4.06 -18.39
N PRO A 10 -23.39 -4.86 -18.97
CA PRO A 10 -23.23 -6.24 -18.56
C PRO A 10 -22.80 -6.31 -17.08
N PRO A 11 -23.16 -7.39 -16.35
CA PRO A 11 -22.75 -7.55 -14.97
C PRO A 11 -21.22 -7.58 -14.87
N LEU A 12 -20.66 -6.73 -14.01
CA LEU A 12 -19.22 -6.69 -13.73
C LEU A 12 -18.84 -7.89 -12.85
N ASN A 13 -17.94 -8.72 -13.37
CA ASN A 13 -17.26 -9.77 -12.62
C ASN A 13 -15.79 -9.35 -12.36
N VAL A 14 -15.11 -10.06 -11.46
CA VAL A 14 -13.71 -9.74 -11.09
C VAL A 14 -12.77 -9.78 -12.30
N PRO A 15 -12.78 -10.81 -13.17
CA PRO A 15 -11.93 -10.84 -14.37
C PRO A 15 -12.14 -9.65 -15.32
N SER A 16 -13.40 -9.29 -15.61
CA SER A 16 -13.73 -8.16 -16.46
C SER A 16 -13.34 -6.83 -15.81
N PHE A 17 -13.47 -6.69 -14.49
CA PHE A 17 -12.97 -5.52 -13.77
C PHE A 17 -11.45 -5.39 -13.86
N GLU A 18 -10.72 -6.51 -13.72
CA GLU A 18 -9.27 -6.52 -13.84
C GLU A 18 -8.79 -6.23 -15.26
N GLU A 19 -9.51 -6.72 -16.27
CA GLU A 19 -9.20 -6.48 -17.68
C GLU A 19 -9.35 -4.99 -18.04
N ILE A 20 -10.47 -4.38 -17.63
CA ILE A 20 -10.74 -2.95 -17.88
C ILE A 20 -9.70 -2.06 -17.19
N ASN A 21 -9.24 -2.43 -15.99
CA ASN A 21 -8.30 -1.63 -15.20
C ASN A 21 -6.83 -2.06 -15.37
N SER A 22 -6.55 -3.02 -16.27
CA SER A 22 -5.22 -3.61 -16.45
C SER A 22 -4.12 -2.57 -16.69
N ALA A 23 -4.39 -1.57 -17.52
CA ALA A 23 -3.46 -0.47 -17.81
C ALA A 23 -3.16 0.37 -16.55
N ALA A 24 -4.18 0.67 -15.75
CA ALA A 24 -4.02 1.44 -14.51
C ALA A 24 -3.23 0.64 -13.47
N PHE A 25 -3.50 -0.66 -13.34
CA PHE A 25 -2.76 -1.53 -12.42
C PHE A 25 -1.28 -1.65 -12.80
N GLN A 26 -0.98 -1.81 -14.09
CA GLN A 26 0.42 -1.86 -14.55
C GLN A 26 1.15 -0.53 -14.31
N GLY A 27 0.45 0.60 -14.45
CA GLY A 27 0.99 1.93 -14.13
C GLY A 27 1.37 2.10 -12.66
N THR A 28 0.89 1.26 -11.74
CA THR A 28 1.30 1.32 -10.32
C THR A 28 2.71 0.77 -10.08
N ILE A 29 3.27 0.00 -11.01
CA ILE A 29 4.61 -0.61 -10.88
C ILE A 29 5.72 0.38 -11.21
N GLU A 30 5.50 1.28 -12.18
CA GLU A 30 6.49 2.28 -12.58
C GLU A 30 6.97 3.16 -11.41
N PRO A 31 6.09 3.72 -10.55
CA PRO A 31 6.51 4.43 -9.34
C PRO A 31 7.36 3.59 -8.38
N VAL A 32 7.06 2.29 -8.23
CA VAL A 32 7.81 1.38 -7.34
C VAL A 32 9.25 1.21 -7.85
N GLU A 33 9.41 0.93 -9.14
CA GLU A 33 10.74 0.80 -9.74
C GLU A 33 11.54 2.11 -9.68
N ARG A 34 10.85 3.25 -9.87
CA ARG A 34 11.47 4.56 -9.77
C ARG A 34 12.01 4.81 -8.36
N VAL A 35 11.22 4.53 -7.32
CA VAL A 35 11.66 4.69 -5.92
C VAL A 35 12.85 3.80 -5.60
N LEU A 36 12.88 2.56 -6.09
CA LEU A 36 14.02 1.66 -5.91
C LEU A 36 15.30 2.22 -6.56
N LYS A 37 15.17 2.78 -7.78
CA LYS A 37 16.28 3.43 -8.50
C LYS A 37 16.77 4.68 -7.76
N ASP A 38 15.85 5.53 -7.32
CA ASP A 38 16.17 6.77 -6.60
C ASP A 38 16.84 6.48 -5.25
N ALA A 39 16.39 5.44 -4.55
CA ALA A 39 16.99 4.97 -3.30
C ALA A 39 18.31 4.19 -3.51
N LYS A 40 18.62 3.76 -4.75
CA LYS A 40 19.75 2.88 -5.09
C LYS A 40 19.76 1.57 -4.29
N ILE A 41 18.56 1.04 -4.02
CA ILE A 41 18.35 -0.18 -3.26
C ILE A 41 17.87 -1.27 -4.22
N ASP A 42 18.47 -2.46 -4.11
CA ASP A 42 17.99 -3.63 -4.82
C ASP A 42 16.68 -4.13 -4.19
N LYS A 43 15.72 -4.58 -4.99
CA LYS A 43 14.43 -5.12 -4.50
C LYS A 43 14.58 -6.18 -3.41
N LYS A 44 15.66 -6.96 -3.40
CA LYS A 44 15.94 -7.99 -2.38
C LYS A 44 16.33 -7.42 -1.01
N LYS A 45 16.80 -6.18 -0.97
CA LYS A 45 17.17 -5.47 0.26
C LYS A 45 15.99 -4.77 0.93
N VAL A 46 14.81 -4.79 0.32
CA VAL A 46 13.59 -4.31 0.98
C VAL A 46 13.19 -5.34 2.02
N ASP A 47 13.14 -4.99 3.30
CA ASP A 47 12.86 -5.92 4.40
C ASP A 47 11.37 -6.21 4.59
N GLU A 48 10.52 -5.20 4.47
CA GLU A 48 9.07 -5.33 4.61
C GLU A 48 8.33 -4.53 3.55
N ILE A 49 7.19 -5.05 3.10
CA ILE A 49 6.28 -4.38 2.16
C ILE A 49 4.97 -4.14 2.89
N VAL A 50 4.75 -2.89 3.31
CA VAL A 50 3.54 -2.49 4.03
C VAL A 50 2.53 -1.91 3.03
N LEU A 51 1.31 -2.44 3.05
CA LEU A 51 0.21 -1.97 2.20
C LEU A 51 -0.57 -0.87 2.91
N VAL A 52 -0.74 0.28 2.25
CA VAL A 52 -1.48 1.43 2.80
C VAL A 52 -2.48 1.93 1.76
N GLY A 53 -3.71 2.22 2.21
CA GLY A 53 -4.83 2.69 1.39
C GLY A 53 -5.74 1.58 0.87
N GLY A 54 -7.05 1.85 0.81
CA GLY A 54 -8.09 0.85 0.51
C GLY A 54 -7.94 0.12 -0.83
N SER A 55 -7.37 0.76 -1.86
CA SER A 55 -7.15 0.13 -3.18
C SER A 55 -6.13 -1.01 -3.14
N THR A 56 -5.28 -1.08 -2.11
CA THR A 56 -4.35 -2.21 -1.92
C THR A 56 -5.05 -3.51 -1.53
N ARG A 57 -6.36 -3.46 -1.21
CA ARG A 57 -7.19 -4.66 -0.98
C ARG A 57 -7.49 -5.43 -2.27
N ILE A 58 -7.24 -4.84 -3.45
CA ILE A 58 -7.46 -5.50 -4.76
C ILE A 58 -6.46 -6.65 -4.93
N PRO A 59 -6.91 -7.91 -5.12
CA PRO A 59 -6.02 -9.08 -5.24
C PRO A 59 -4.99 -8.95 -6.36
N LYS A 60 -5.38 -8.37 -7.49
CA LYS A 60 -4.48 -8.16 -8.63
C LYS A 60 -3.28 -7.27 -8.28
N ILE A 61 -3.48 -6.19 -7.52
CA ILE A 61 -2.41 -5.30 -7.08
C ILE A 61 -1.44 -6.04 -6.14
N GLN A 62 -1.96 -6.86 -5.23
CA GLN A 62 -1.14 -7.66 -4.33
C GLN A 62 -0.28 -8.66 -5.12
N SER A 63 -0.86 -9.36 -6.09
CA SER A 63 -0.12 -10.28 -6.97
C SER A 63 0.98 -9.55 -7.73
N LEU A 64 0.67 -8.42 -8.36
CA LEU A 64 1.66 -7.65 -9.12
C LEU A 64 2.82 -7.17 -8.25
N LEU A 65 2.55 -6.72 -7.02
CA LEU A 65 3.59 -6.34 -6.07
C LEU A 65 4.44 -7.55 -5.64
N GLN A 66 3.81 -8.69 -5.36
CA GLN A 66 4.54 -9.93 -5.06
C GLN A 66 5.46 -10.31 -6.22
N ASP A 67 4.98 -10.23 -7.46
CA ASP A 67 5.78 -10.53 -8.65
C ASP A 67 7.01 -9.61 -8.78
N VAL A 68 6.85 -8.31 -8.47
CA VAL A 68 7.97 -7.34 -8.49
C VAL A 68 9.02 -7.68 -7.43
N PHE A 69 8.59 -8.10 -6.24
CA PHE A 69 9.45 -8.43 -5.11
C PHE A 69 9.78 -9.93 -5.00
N ASP A 70 9.80 -10.65 -6.14
CA ASP A 70 10.21 -12.06 -6.23
C ASP A 70 9.43 -13.00 -5.29
N GLY A 71 8.13 -12.77 -5.14
CA GLY A 71 7.22 -13.59 -4.32
C GLY A 71 7.23 -13.25 -2.83
N LYS A 72 7.84 -12.12 -2.43
CA LYS A 72 7.91 -11.71 -1.02
C LYS A 72 6.52 -11.53 -0.41
N GLU A 73 6.33 -12.03 0.81
CA GLU A 73 5.07 -11.84 1.54
C GLU A 73 4.81 -10.37 1.85
N LEU A 74 3.57 -9.94 1.60
CA LEU A 74 3.10 -8.59 1.89
C LEU A 74 2.65 -8.53 3.35
N ASN A 75 3.10 -7.50 4.08
CA ASN A 75 2.73 -7.32 5.47
C ASN A 75 1.27 -6.84 5.56
N LYS A 76 0.42 -7.68 6.16
CA LYS A 76 -1.02 -7.44 6.38
C LYS A 76 -1.34 -7.22 7.87
N SER A 77 -0.33 -7.10 8.72
CA SER A 77 -0.49 -6.93 10.17
C SER A 77 -1.05 -5.55 10.55
N ILE A 78 -1.04 -4.60 9.61
CA ILE A 78 -1.50 -3.22 9.82
C ILE A 78 -2.76 -3.00 8.98
N ASN A 79 -3.78 -2.37 9.57
CA ASN A 79 -4.97 -1.97 8.83
C ASN A 79 -4.60 -0.84 7.84
N PRO A 80 -4.72 -1.05 6.51
CA PRO A 80 -4.28 -0.09 5.49
C PRO A 80 -4.99 1.26 5.56
N ASP A 81 -6.18 1.31 6.15
CA ASP A 81 -6.97 2.53 6.26
C ASP A 81 -6.59 3.36 7.50
N GLU A 82 -5.99 2.73 8.51
CA GLU A 82 -5.60 3.38 9.77
C GLU A 82 -4.09 3.66 9.85
N ALA A 83 -3.28 2.99 9.03
CA ALA A 83 -1.82 3.10 9.04
C ALA A 83 -1.32 4.56 8.98
N VAL A 84 -1.95 5.39 8.14
CA VAL A 84 -1.60 6.80 7.97
C VAL A 84 -1.93 7.60 9.24
N ALA A 85 -3.11 7.37 9.82
CA ALA A 85 -3.54 8.06 11.04
C ALA A 85 -2.65 7.69 12.23
N TYR A 86 -2.28 6.41 12.36
CA TYR A 86 -1.34 5.95 13.38
C TYR A 86 0.01 6.65 13.22
N GLY A 87 0.62 6.62 12.03
CA GLY A 87 1.91 7.27 11.79
C GLY A 87 1.90 8.77 12.11
N ALA A 88 0.83 9.47 11.75
CA ALA A 88 0.65 10.88 12.07
C ALA A 88 0.52 11.13 13.59
N ALA A 89 -0.22 10.27 14.30
CA ALA A 89 -0.38 10.37 15.75
C ALA A 89 0.95 10.13 16.49
N VAL A 90 1.75 9.15 16.06
CA VAL A 90 3.10 8.92 16.61
C VAL A 90 3.98 10.14 16.40
N GLN A 91 4.00 10.67 15.17
CA GLN A 91 4.81 11.84 14.86
C GLN A 91 4.40 13.05 15.69
N ALA A 92 3.11 13.27 15.91
CA ALA A 92 2.60 14.34 16.76
C ALA A 92 3.00 14.13 18.24
N ALA A 93 2.93 12.90 18.75
CA ALA A 93 3.34 12.58 20.12
C ALA A 93 4.84 12.81 20.37
N VAL A 94 5.68 12.51 19.38
CA VAL A 94 7.13 12.79 19.41
C VAL A 94 7.38 14.30 19.43
N LEU A 95 6.72 15.07 18.56
CA LEU A 95 6.90 16.53 18.48
C LEU A 95 6.40 17.27 19.72
N THR A 96 5.39 16.73 20.42
CA THR A 96 4.83 17.32 21.64
C THR A 96 5.53 16.84 22.93
N ASN A 97 6.60 16.04 22.79
CA ASN A 97 7.36 15.45 23.90
C ASN A 97 6.47 14.63 24.87
N GLN A 98 5.35 14.09 24.38
CA GLN A 98 4.44 13.21 25.12
C GLN A 98 4.75 11.71 24.92
N ALA A 99 5.84 11.40 24.22
CA ALA A 99 6.33 10.07 23.89
C ALA A 99 6.59 9.14 25.11
N GLY A 100 6.59 9.67 26.33
CA GLY A 100 6.83 8.93 27.57
C GLY A 100 5.61 8.21 28.16
N ASN A 101 4.39 8.43 27.64
CA ASN A 101 3.21 7.72 28.15
C ASN A 101 3.19 6.25 27.65
N GLU A 102 2.78 5.36 28.56
CA GLU A 102 2.69 3.89 28.40
C GLU A 102 1.97 3.48 27.10
N LYS A 103 0.95 4.24 26.70
CA LYS A 103 0.15 4.00 25.48
C LYS A 103 0.84 4.37 24.17
N THR A 104 1.95 5.11 24.22
CA THR A 104 2.72 5.57 23.05
C THR A 104 3.97 4.72 22.80
N GLN A 105 4.36 3.85 23.73
CA GLN A 105 5.56 3.01 23.61
C GLN A 105 5.42 1.92 22.55
N ASP A 106 4.27 1.26 22.47
CA ASP A 106 3.99 0.25 21.42
C ASP A 106 3.99 0.89 20.00
N LEU A 107 3.57 2.15 19.92
CA LEU A 107 3.55 2.95 18.70
C LEU A 107 4.95 3.43 18.27
N LEU A 108 5.84 3.70 19.23
CA LEU A 108 7.23 4.11 18.97
C LEU A 108 8.11 2.97 18.47
N LEU A 109 7.85 1.73 18.90
CA LEU A 109 8.56 0.53 18.44
C LEU A 109 8.45 0.35 16.91
N TRP A 110 7.31 0.70 16.32
CA TRP A 110 7.10 0.66 14.86
C TRP A 110 7.90 1.74 14.11
N TYR A 111 7.89 2.98 14.60
CA TYR A 111 8.63 4.09 13.98
C TYR A 111 10.14 3.88 14.02
N HIS A 112 10.65 3.34 15.13
CA HIS A 112 12.07 3.05 15.26
C HIS A 112 12.53 1.83 14.43
N GLY A 113 11.67 0.84 14.21
CA GLY A 113 11.99 -0.36 13.40
C GLY A 113 12.14 -0.08 11.91
N CYS A 114 11.39 0.88 11.35
CA CYS A 114 11.45 1.20 9.91
C CYS A 114 12.50 2.26 9.54
N CYS A 115 12.90 3.15 10.47
CA CYS A 115 13.75 4.31 10.16
C CYS A 115 15.09 4.36 10.94
N ARG A 116 15.38 3.40 11.81
CA ARG A 116 16.70 3.25 12.45
C ARG A 116 17.24 1.83 12.32
N SER A 117 17.69 1.49 11.11
CA SER A 117 18.79 0.53 10.92
C SER A 117 20.05 1.34 10.57
N PRO A 118 21.25 0.94 11.04
CA PRO A 118 22.46 1.78 11.07
C PRO A 118 22.98 2.22 9.70
#